data_AF-A0A8S9WB33-F1
#
_entry.id   AF-A0A8S9WB33-F1
#
_cell.length_a   1.000
_cell.length_b   1.000
_cell.length_c   1.000
_cell.angle_alpha   90.00
_cell.angle_beta   90.00
_cell.angle_gamma   90.00
#
_symmetry.space_group_name_H-M   'P 1'
#
loop_
_entity.id
_entity.type
_entity.pdbx_description
1 polymer ?
#
loop_
_entity_poly.entity_id
_entity_poly.type
_entity_poly.pdbx_seq_one_letter_code
_entity_poly.pdbx_strand_id
1 'polypeptide(L)'
;MNGIELMSQEKSFMDRLGRLSGRMGATALSHILGCKVNLKVSEIFFIPLEDIQYLLGDPGIVVAGIQHEFVNELEGYLLTLIPVELAKHHLSHLLKMEVDEDYMASPQGLSGLGELSNILCGSYISAIGNMLDIVIIPFMPHVKIDLMGAITQDIILRLKPETVQAMIIKTELIIADDVISIHILMLLEQDSLKLLSDRIRLKTGVQENGNFRADKQD
;
A
#
# COMPACT_ATOMS: atom_id res chain seq x y z
N MET A 1 -5.74 2.06 -20.71
CA MET A 1 -4.98 1.85 -19.47
C MET A 1 -4.14 0.61 -19.67
N ASN A 2 -2.82 0.77 -19.78
CA ASN A 2 -1.88 -0.30 -20.08
C ASN A 2 -1.47 -1.02 -18.80
N GLY A 3 -2.46 -1.51 -18.04
CA GLY A 3 -2.23 -2.30 -16.82
C GLY A 3 -1.75 -3.70 -17.15
N ILE A 4 -1.07 -4.36 -16.20
CA ILE A 4 -0.77 -5.78 -16.36
C ILE A 4 -2.04 -6.58 -16.09
N GLU A 5 -2.44 -7.37 -17.07
CA GLU A 5 -3.50 -8.36 -16.89
C GLU A 5 -2.95 -9.63 -16.24
N LEU A 6 -3.45 -9.94 -15.04
CA LEU A 6 -3.09 -11.14 -14.29
C LEU A 6 -3.91 -12.35 -14.75
N MET A 7 -3.26 -13.50 -14.85
CA MET A 7 -3.92 -14.79 -15.04
C MET A 7 -4.73 -15.18 -13.81
N SER A 8 -5.71 -16.07 -13.97
CA SER A 8 -6.59 -16.54 -12.88
C SER A 8 -5.83 -17.05 -11.64
N GLN A 9 -4.72 -17.76 -11.85
CA GLN A 9 -3.87 -18.29 -10.79
C GLN A 9 -3.09 -17.17 -10.07
N GLU A 10 -2.61 -16.17 -10.81
CA GLU A 10 -1.93 -14.99 -10.26
C GLU A 10 -2.91 -14.11 -9.47
N LYS A 11 -4.15 -13.92 -9.97
CA LYS A 11 -5.23 -13.24 -9.22
C LYS A 11 -5.54 -13.95 -7.91
N SER A 12 -5.70 -15.28 -7.95
CA SER A 12 -5.93 -16.08 -6.73
C SER A 12 -4.77 -15.98 -5.74
N PHE A 13 -3.52 -15.92 -6.24
CA PHE A 13 -2.35 -15.68 -5.41
C PHE A 13 -2.41 -14.30 -4.74
N MET A 14 -2.72 -13.24 -5.51
CA MET A 14 -2.88 -11.88 -4.99
C MET A 14 -3.98 -11.79 -3.94
N ASP A 15 -5.14 -12.41 -4.18
CA ASP A 15 -6.23 -12.46 -3.21
C ASP A 15 -5.81 -13.13 -1.89
N ARG A 16 -5.02 -14.21 -1.98
CA ARG A 16 -4.45 -14.88 -0.79
C ARG A 16 -3.45 -13.98 -0.08
N LEU A 17 -2.62 -13.26 -0.83
CA LEU A 17 -1.68 -12.29 -0.29
C LEU A 17 -2.42 -11.18 0.46
N GLY A 18 -3.39 -10.52 -0.17
CA GLY A 18 -4.20 -9.48 0.45
C GLY A 18 -4.89 -9.96 1.73
N ARG A 19 -5.48 -11.16 1.72
CA ARG A 19 -6.07 -11.75 2.94
C ARG A 19 -5.04 -12.03 4.02
N LEU A 20 -3.84 -12.50 3.68
CA LEU A 20 -2.79 -12.75 4.66
C LEU A 20 -2.28 -11.44 5.27
N SER A 21 -1.94 -10.46 4.43
CA SER A 21 -1.49 -9.12 4.86
C SER A 21 -2.53 -8.45 5.75
N GLY A 22 -3.80 -8.47 5.34
CA GLY A 22 -4.91 -7.92 6.10
C GLY A 22 -5.05 -8.59 7.47
N ARG A 23 -5.01 -9.94 7.56
CA ARG A 23 -5.06 -10.63 8.85
C ARG A 23 -3.88 -10.29 9.76
N MET A 24 -2.66 -10.21 9.20
CA MET A 24 -1.46 -9.86 9.96
C MET A 24 -1.56 -8.44 10.53
N GLY A 25 -1.94 -7.47 9.69
CA GLY A 25 -2.09 -6.09 10.11
C GLY A 25 -3.24 -5.91 11.09
N ALA A 26 -4.39 -6.55 10.87
CA ALA A 26 -5.53 -6.49 11.78
C ALA A 26 -5.17 -7.03 13.16
N THR A 27 -4.41 -8.13 13.22
CA THR A 27 -3.95 -8.72 14.50
C THR A 27 -3.00 -7.76 15.24
N ALA A 28 -2.01 -7.21 14.53
CA ALA A 28 -1.04 -6.29 15.12
C ALA A 28 -1.70 -4.99 15.61
N LEU A 29 -2.57 -4.40 14.78
CA LEU A 29 -3.33 -3.20 15.15
C LEU A 29 -4.29 -3.46 16.30
N SER A 30 -4.99 -4.59 16.30
CA SER A 30 -5.90 -4.95 17.39
C SER A 30 -5.17 -5.09 18.73
N HIS A 31 -3.96 -5.66 18.72
CA HIS A 31 -3.12 -5.78 19.92
C HIS A 31 -2.69 -4.41 20.45
N ILE A 32 -2.32 -3.47 19.57
CA ILE A 32 -1.84 -2.14 19.96
C ILE A 32 -3.00 -1.22 20.39
N LEU A 33 -4.11 -1.27 19.68
CA LEU A 33 -5.28 -0.43 19.94
C LEU A 33 -6.19 -0.97 21.05
N GLY A 34 -6.01 -2.23 21.45
CA GLY A 34 -6.82 -2.88 22.49
C GLY A 34 -8.29 -3.08 22.08
N CYS A 35 -8.60 -3.00 20.79
CA CYS A 35 -9.95 -3.14 20.26
C CYS A 35 -9.96 -4.03 19.02
N LYS A 36 -11.15 -4.45 18.58
CA LYS A 36 -11.28 -5.26 17.36
C LYS A 36 -10.99 -4.39 16.14
N VAL A 37 -10.02 -4.83 15.35
CA VAL A 37 -9.65 -4.22 14.06
C VAL A 37 -9.86 -5.25 12.96
N ASN A 38 -10.39 -4.82 11.82
CA ASN A 38 -10.44 -5.63 10.61
C ASN A 38 -9.79 -4.86 9.45
N LEU A 39 -8.92 -5.53 8.71
CA LEU A 39 -8.32 -4.99 7.49
C LEU A 39 -8.81 -5.83 6.31
N LYS A 40 -9.58 -5.20 5.44
CA LYS A 40 -10.15 -5.85 4.26
C LYS A 40 -9.48 -5.31 3.01
N VAL A 41 -8.70 -6.16 2.35
CA VAL A 41 -8.20 -5.86 1.01
C VAL A 41 -9.33 -6.12 0.01
N SER A 42 -9.72 -5.08 -0.71
CA SER A 42 -10.84 -5.15 -1.66
C SER A 42 -10.39 -5.49 -3.06
N GLU A 43 -9.29 -4.89 -3.52
CA GLU A 43 -8.76 -5.08 -4.88
C GLU A 43 -7.23 -4.96 -4.89
N ILE A 44 -6.60 -5.79 -5.72
CA ILE A 44 -5.18 -5.69 -6.07
C ILE A 44 -5.05 -5.67 -7.59
N PHE A 45 -4.37 -4.66 -8.13
CA PHE A 45 -4.13 -4.55 -9.56
C PHE A 45 -2.83 -3.77 -9.83
N PHE A 46 -2.34 -3.89 -11.05
CA PHE A 46 -1.10 -3.28 -11.50
C PHE A 46 -1.36 -2.23 -12.56
N ILE A 47 -0.76 -1.06 -12.40
CA ILE A 47 -0.86 0.03 -13.37
C ILE A 47 0.49 0.75 -13.55
N PRO A 48 0.68 1.42 -14.70
CA PRO A 48 1.77 2.38 -14.86
C PRO A 48 1.76 3.43 -13.75
N LEU A 49 2.95 3.86 -13.31
CA LEU A 49 3.08 4.89 -12.28
C LEU A 49 2.43 6.23 -12.70
N GLU A 50 2.45 6.56 -13.99
CA GLU A 50 1.79 7.76 -14.53
C GLU A 50 0.26 7.74 -14.41
N ASP A 51 -0.34 6.56 -14.28
CA ASP A 51 -1.80 6.39 -14.23
C ASP A 51 -2.37 6.44 -12.80
N ILE A 52 -1.52 6.53 -11.76
CA ILE A 52 -1.97 6.37 -10.37
C ILE A 52 -3.02 7.40 -9.95
N GLN A 53 -2.90 8.64 -10.43
CA GLN A 53 -3.79 9.74 -10.04
C GLN A 53 -5.23 9.49 -10.49
N TYR A 54 -5.44 8.79 -11.61
CA TYR A 54 -6.78 8.48 -12.12
C TYR A 54 -7.52 7.46 -11.26
N LEU A 55 -6.83 6.71 -10.39
CA LEU A 55 -7.43 5.64 -9.58
C LEU A 55 -7.58 5.97 -8.10
N LEU A 56 -6.81 6.92 -7.58
CA LEU A 56 -6.82 7.26 -6.16
C LEU A 56 -7.99 8.17 -5.75
N GLY A 57 -8.72 8.74 -6.73
CA GLY A 57 -9.88 9.58 -6.50
C GLY A 57 -9.59 11.06 -6.71
N ASP A 58 -10.17 11.91 -5.86
CA ASP A 58 -10.04 13.37 -5.97
C ASP A 58 -8.65 13.84 -5.51
N PRO A 59 -7.79 14.38 -6.40
CA PRO A 59 -6.45 14.84 -6.03
C PRO A 59 -6.44 16.02 -5.04
N GLY A 60 -7.58 16.71 -4.85
CA GLY A 60 -7.74 17.83 -3.93
C GLY A 60 -7.97 17.45 -2.47
N ILE A 61 -8.14 16.17 -2.14
CA ILE A 61 -8.31 15.75 -0.74
C ILE A 61 -6.97 15.83 0.02
N VAL A 62 -7.03 16.26 1.27
CA VAL A 62 -5.87 16.27 2.17
C VAL A 62 -5.66 14.86 2.73
N VAL A 63 -4.46 14.32 2.57
CA VAL A 63 -4.08 12.98 3.03
C VAL A 63 -2.80 13.03 3.84
N ALA A 64 -2.67 12.12 4.80
CA ALA A 64 -1.37 11.70 5.31
C ALA A 64 -0.79 10.68 4.32
N GLY A 65 0.29 11.07 3.66
CA GLY A 65 1.13 10.21 2.86
C GLY A 65 2.28 9.67 3.69
N ILE A 66 2.35 8.36 3.86
CA ILE A 66 3.44 7.68 4.55
C ILE A 66 4.21 6.81 3.57
N GLN A 67 5.48 7.11 3.37
CA GLN A 67 6.35 6.41 2.43
C GLN A 67 7.40 5.59 3.18
N HIS A 68 7.47 4.29 2.90
CA HIS A 68 8.56 3.41 3.28
C HIS A 68 9.37 3.03 2.05
N GLU A 69 10.68 3.23 2.08
CA GLU A 69 11.59 2.56 1.14
C GLU A 69 11.82 1.12 1.60
N PHE A 70 11.97 0.18 0.68
CA PHE A 70 12.37 -1.19 1.00
C PHE A 70 13.39 -1.70 -0.02
N VAL A 71 14.28 -2.60 0.44
CA VAL A 71 15.40 -3.13 -0.34
C VAL A 71 15.61 -4.64 -0.13
N ASN A 72 16.65 -5.17 -0.77
CA ASN A 72 17.13 -6.56 -0.79
C ASN A 72 16.63 -7.36 -2.00
N GLU A 73 15.78 -8.37 -1.84
CA GLU A 73 15.30 -9.14 -3.01
C GLU A 73 14.27 -8.37 -3.84
N LEU A 74 13.44 -7.55 -3.18
CA LEU A 74 12.63 -6.54 -3.85
C LEU A 74 13.09 -5.16 -3.39
N GLU A 75 13.08 -4.23 -4.35
CA GLU A 75 13.44 -2.84 -4.15
C GLU A 75 12.30 -1.94 -4.63
N GLY A 76 12.02 -0.88 -3.86
CA GLY A 76 10.95 0.04 -4.19
C GLY A 76 10.41 0.79 -3.00
N TYR A 77 9.17 1.24 -3.13
CA TYR A 77 8.51 2.06 -2.12
C TYR A 77 7.11 1.55 -1.80
N LEU A 78 6.74 1.59 -0.52
CA LEU A 78 5.38 1.39 -0.06
C LEU A 78 4.82 2.74 0.38
N LEU A 79 3.84 3.25 -0.35
CA LEU A 79 3.12 4.47 -0.03
C LEU A 79 1.75 4.14 0.55
N THR A 80 1.48 4.61 1.76
CA THR A 80 0.15 4.58 2.38
C THR A 80 -0.46 5.96 2.30
N LEU A 81 -1.69 6.07 1.78
CA LEU A 81 -2.47 7.30 1.74
C LEU A 81 -3.70 7.16 2.64
N ILE A 82 -3.78 8.03 3.65
CA ILE A 82 -4.86 8.04 4.64
C ILE A 82 -5.54 9.41 4.59
N PRO A 83 -6.83 9.51 4.23
CA PRO A 83 -7.56 10.78 4.29
C PRO A 83 -7.54 11.37 5.69
N VAL A 84 -7.10 12.64 5.82
CA VAL A 84 -6.90 13.28 7.13
C VAL A 84 -8.21 13.44 7.89
N GLU A 85 -9.31 13.78 7.21
CA GLU A 85 -10.62 13.91 7.86
C GLU A 85 -11.09 12.61 8.50
N LEU A 86 -10.88 11.47 7.82
CA LEU A 86 -11.20 10.17 8.41
C LEU A 86 -10.26 9.88 9.59
N ALA A 87 -8.95 10.07 9.41
CA ALA A 87 -7.97 9.86 10.49
C ALA A 87 -8.28 10.69 11.75
N LYS A 88 -8.63 11.97 11.59
CA LYS A 88 -9.01 12.89 12.69
C LYS A 88 -10.22 12.36 13.45
N HIS A 89 -11.27 11.98 12.74
CA HIS A 89 -12.50 11.48 13.34
C HIS A 89 -12.22 10.25 14.22
N HIS A 90 -11.51 9.25 13.69
CA HIS A 90 -11.25 8.01 14.41
C HIS A 90 -10.22 8.16 15.54
N LEU A 91 -9.18 8.98 15.35
CA LEU A 91 -8.21 9.27 16.40
C LEU A 91 -8.86 10.03 17.56
N SER A 92 -9.79 10.95 17.26
CA SER A 92 -10.55 11.65 18.31
C SER A 92 -11.34 10.67 19.19
N HIS A 93 -12.00 9.70 18.55
CA HIS A 93 -12.74 8.65 19.25
C HIS A 93 -11.83 7.75 20.09
N LEU A 94 -10.67 7.35 19.54
CA LEU A 94 -9.72 6.47 20.22
C LEU A 94 -9.06 7.17 21.42
N LEU A 95 -8.57 8.39 21.22
CA LEU A 95 -7.83 9.15 22.23
C LEU A 95 -8.76 9.84 23.25
N LYS A 96 -10.08 9.85 23.00
CA LYS A 96 -11.08 10.56 23.80
C LYS A 96 -10.74 12.05 23.99
N MET A 97 -10.18 12.66 22.95
CA MET A 97 -9.87 14.08 22.87
C MET A 97 -10.19 14.59 21.47
N GLU A 98 -10.32 15.90 21.31
CA GLU A 98 -10.47 16.50 19.99
C GLU A 98 -9.13 16.44 19.25
N VAL A 99 -9.14 15.85 18.04
CA VAL A 99 -7.99 15.81 17.13
C VAL A 99 -8.31 16.69 15.92
N ASP A 100 -7.63 17.83 15.84
CA ASP A 100 -7.71 18.76 14.73
C ASP A 100 -6.53 18.59 13.75
N GLU A 101 -6.47 19.44 12.73
CA GLU A 101 -5.40 19.41 11.73
C GLU A 101 -4.03 19.76 12.34
N ASP A 102 -4.00 20.67 13.31
CA ASP A 102 -2.77 21.08 14.00
C ASP A 102 -2.18 19.92 14.80
N TYR A 103 -3.03 19.12 15.46
CA TYR A 103 -2.59 17.89 16.12
C TYR A 103 -2.07 16.87 15.11
N MET A 104 -2.77 16.67 13.99
CA MET A 104 -2.32 15.72 12.96
C MET A 104 -0.96 16.10 12.38
N ALA A 105 -0.71 17.39 12.20
CA ALA A 105 0.57 17.93 11.72
C ALA A 105 1.65 18.04 12.83
N SER A 106 1.28 17.83 14.10
CA SER A 106 2.22 17.85 15.21
C SER A 106 3.19 16.64 15.17
N PRO A 107 4.36 16.73 15.83
CA PRO A 107 5.28 15.61 15.93
C PRO A 107 4.63 14.32 16.47
N GLN A 108 3.69 14.46 17.41
CA GLN A 108 2.96 13.35 18.00
C GLN A 108 1.98 12.70 17.00
N GLY A 109 1.21 13.51 16.27
CA GLY A 109 0.31 13.04 15.24
C GLY A 109 1.05 12.33 14.10
N LEU A 110 2.15 12.93 13.63
CA LEU A 110 3.00 12.35 12.60
C LEU A 110 3.66 11.04 13.05
N SER A 111 4.11 10.94 14.31
CA SER A 111 4.67 9.69 14.87
C SER A 111 3.61 8.58 14.88
N GLY A 112 2.40 8.88 15.37
CA GLY A 112 1.31 7.91 15.42
C GLY A 112 0.91 7.40 14.04
N LEU A 113 0.84 8.28 13.04
CA LEU A 113 0.63 7.90 11.63
C LEU A 113 1.77 7.02 11.10
N GLY A 114 3.02 7.36 11.42
CA GLY A 114 4.19 6.58 11.07
C GLY A 114 4.17 5.17 11.67
N GLU A 115 3.78 5.04 12.93
CA GLU A 115 3.64 3.75 13.63
C GLU A 115 2.53 2.89 13.04
N LEU A 116 1.36 3.48 12.76
CA LEU A 116 0.27 2.82 12.05
C LEU A 116 0.74 2.29 10.69
N SER A 117 1.39 3.13 9.89
CA SER A 117 1.93 2.73 8.59
C SER A 117 3.01 1.66 8.73
N ASN A 118 3.87 1.74 9.74
CA ASN A 118 4.92 0.74 9.96
C ASN A 118 4.34 -0.65 10.22
N ILE A 119 3.23 -0.74 10.96
CA ILE A 119 2.51 -2.00 11.18
C ILE A 119 1.91 -2.52 9.88
N LEU A 120 1.25 -1.66 9.10
CA LEU A 120 0.67 -2.02 7.80
C LEU A 120 1.78 -2.49 6.84
N CYS A 121 2.82 -1.68 6.66
CA CYS A 121 4.00 -1.96 5.84
C CYS A 121 4.63 -3.30 6.22
N GLY A 122 4.93 -3.49 7.51
CA GLY A 122 5.48 -4.74 8.02
C GLY A 122 4.58 -5.94 7.74
N SER A 123 3.26 -5.77 7.79
CA SER A 123 2.29 -6.83 7.50
C SER A 123 2.30 -7.21 6.02
N TYR A 124 2.31 -6.24 5.12
CA TYR A 124 2.39 -6.47 3.67
C TYR A 124 3.72 -7.09 3.26
N ILE A 125 4.82 -6.51 3.71
CA ILE A 125 6.17 -7.00 3.41
C ILE A 125 6.36 -8.43 3.94
N SER A 126 5.96 -8.69 5.19
CA SER A 126 6.08 -10.03 5.77
C SER A 126 5.20 -11.05 5.03
N ALA A 127 3.99 -10.67 4.62
CA ALA A 127 3.12 -11.57 3.86
C ALA A 127 3.73 -11.92 2.49
N ILE A 128 4.29 -10.94 1.78
CA ILE A 128 4.99 -11.16 0.51
C ILE A 128 6.20 -12.07 0.72
N GLY A 129 7.06 -11.73 1.69
CA GLY A 129 8.25 -12.51 2.02
C GLY A 129 7.91 -13.97 2.34
N ASN A 130 6.92 -14.20 3.20
CA ASN A 130 6.49 -15.54 3.58
C ASN A 130 5.88 -16.34 2.42
N MET A 131 5.09 -15.71 1.54
CA MET A 131 4.43 -16.42 0.44
C MET A 131 5.38 -16.73 -0.72
N LEU A 132 6.37 -15.88 -0.95
CA LEU A 132 7.32 -16.02 -2.04
C LEU A 132 8.66 -16.63 -1.63
N ASP A 133 8.89 -16.78 -0.31
CA ASP A 133 10.15 -17.24 0.28
C ASP A 133 11.32 -16.31 -0.09
N ILE A 134 11.10 -15.01 0.18
CA ILE A 134 12.05 -13.92 -0.08
C ILE A 134 12.19 -13.01 1.14
N VAL A 135 13.29 -12.28 1.20
CA VAL A 135 13.62 -11.32 2.25
C VAL A 135 13.56 -9.90 1.70
N ILE A 136 12.73 -9.07 2.32
CA ILE A 136 12.55 -7.66 2.00
C ILE A 136 12.79 -6.87 3.29
N ILE A 137 13.56 -5.79 3.21
CA ILE A 137 13.96 -5.00 4.37
C ILE A 137 13.37 -3.58 4.23
N PRO A 138 12.37 -3.21 5.04
CA PRO A 138 11.84 -1.84 5.04
C PRO A 138 12.71 -0.87 5.83
N PHE A 139 12.75 0.37 5.38
CA PHE A 139 13.29 1.51 6.10
C PHE A 139 12.20 2.26 6.88
N MET A 140 12.66 3.18 7.74
CA MET A 140 11.79 4.06 8.53
C MET A 140 10.89 4.91 7.62
N PRO A 141 9.65 5.19 8.05
CA PRO A 141 8.73 5.98 7.25
C PRO A 141 9.12 7.45 7.17
N HIS A 142 8.81 8.05 6.02
CA HIS A 142 8.64 9.49 5.88
C HIS A 142 7.15 9.81 5.85
N VAL A 143 6.70 10.69 6.75
CA VAL A 143 5.29 11.08 6.88
C VAL A 143 5.15 12.53 6.42
N LYS A 144 4.18 12.80 5.56
CA LYS A 144 3.81 14.15 5.09
C LYS A 144 2.29 14.27 5.04
N ILE A 145 1.75 15.42 5.43
CA ILE A 145 0.35 15.77 5.21
C ILE A 145 0.30 16.82 4.11
N ASP A 146 -0.44 16.53 3.04
CA ASP A 146 -0.58 17.42 1.88
C ASP A 146 -1.81 17.01 1.06
N LEU A 147 -2.04 17.72 -0.04
CA LEU A 147 -2.97 17.27 -1.08
C LEU A 147 -2.50 15.94 -1.67
N MET A 148 -3.44 15.02 -1.90
CA MET A 148 -3.16 13.72 -2.50
C MET A 148 -2.45 13.86 -3.85
N GLY A 149 -2.87 14.81 -4.67
CA GLY A 149 -2.22 15.13 -5.94
C GLY A 149 -0.76 15.56 -5.76
N ALA A 150 -0.44 16.35 -4.72
CA ALA A 150 0.92 16.79 -4.45
C ALA A 150 1.82 15.63 -4.01
N ILE A 151 1.36 14.80 -3.06
CA ILE A 151 2.14 13.63 -2.59
C ILE A 151 2.40 12.64 -3.73
N THR A 152 1.39 12.36 -4.55
CA THR A 152 1.56 11.44 -5.68
C THR A 152 2.45 12.02 -6.76
N GLN A 153 2.35 13.32 -7.04
CA GLN A 153 3.23 14.00 -8.00
C GLN A 153 4.69 13.99 -7.53
N ASP A 154 4.94 14.24 -6.23
CA ASP A 154 6.29 14.20 -5.65
C ASP A 154 6.95 12.83 -5.88
N ILE A 155 6.18 11.75 -5.73
CA ILE A 155 6.65 10.38 -5.99
C ILE A 155 6.88 10.14 -7.47
N ILE A 156 5.95 10.53 -8.34
CA ILE A 156 6.08 10.36 -9.80
C ILE A 156 7.35 11.06 -10.31
N LEU A 157 7.67 12.24 -9.78
CA LEU A 157 8.88 12.99 -10.16
C LEU A 157 10.18 12.40 -9.61
N ARG A 158 10.12 11.76 -8.43
CA ARG A 158 11.28 11.13 -7.80
C ARG A 158 11.65 9.81 -8.48
N LEU A 159 10.65 9.08 -8.95
CA LEU A 159 10.82 7.83 -9.67
C LEU A 159 10.88 8.09 -11.17
N LYS A 160 11.40 7.14 -11.95
CA LYS A 160 11.31 7.19 -13.41
C LYS A 160 10.05 6.42 -13.83
N PRO A 161 8.95 7.09 -14.24
CA PRO A 161 7.67 6.43 -14.49
C PRO A 161 7.79 5.27 -15.48
N GLU A 162 8.63 5.43 -16.51
CA GLU A 162 8.92 4.42 -17.52
C GLU A 162 9.57 3.13 -16.98
N THR A 163 10.13 3.13 -15.77
CA THR A 163 10.78 1.95 -15.16
C THR A 163 10.04 1.41 -13.94
N VAL A 164 8.91 2.01 -13.56
CA VAL A 164 8.19 1.67 -12.32
C VAL A 164 6.75 1.28 -12.62
N GLN A 165 6.32 0.18 -12.02
CA GLN A 165 4.92 -0.24 -11.99
C GLN A 165 4.38 -0.11 -10.57
N ALA A 166 3.16 0.41 -10.47
CA ALA A 166 2.46 0.51 -9.21
C ALA A 166 1.51 -0.68 -9.04
N MET A 167 1.79 -1.50 -8.03
CA MET A 167 0.80 -2.44 -7.49
C MET A 167 -0.06 -1.69 -6.47
N ILE A 168 -1.31 -1.45 -6.82
CA ILE A 168 -2.26 -0.77 -5.95
C ILE A 168 -3.03 -1.81 -5.15
N ILE A 169 -3.09 -1.61 -3.85
CA ILE A 169 -3.83 -2.43 -2.89
C ILE A 169 -4.84 -1.53 -2.19
N LYS A 170 -6.10 -1.61 -2.63
CA LYS A 170 -7.20 -0.92 -1.96
C LYS A 170 -7.53 -1.65 -0.66
N THR A 171 -7.51 -0.92 0.46
CA THR A 171 -7.69 -1.51 1.78
C THR A 171 -8.72 -0.70 2.58
N GLU A 172 -9.69 -1.39 3.15
CA GLU A 172 -10.61 -0.84 4.13
C GLU A 172 -10.12 -1.23 5.52
N LEU A 173 -9.76 -0.23 6.33
CA LEU A 173 -9.46 -0.40 7.75
C LEU A 173 -10.72 -0.14 8.55
N ILE A 174 -11.17 -1.14 9.28
CA ILE A 174 -12.40 -1.08 10.08
C ILE A 174 -12.02 -1.16 11.56
N ILE A 175 -12.34 -0.12 12.32
CA ILE A 175 -12.05 0.00 13.75
C ILE A 175 -13.35 0.33 14.46
N ALA A 176 -13.79 -0.51 15.41
CA ALA A 176 -15.00 -0.25 16.20
C ALA A 176 -16.24 0.13 15.36
N ASP A 177 -16.46 -0.58 14.24
CA ASP A 177 -17.54 -0.41 13.25
C ASP A 177 -17.41 0.81 12.32
N ASP A 178 -16.41 1.65 12.53
CA ASP A 178 -16.05 2.71 11.60
C ASP A 178 -15.16 2.20 10.45
N VAL A 179 -15.38 2.70 9.23
CA VAL A 179 -14.64 2.30 8.04
C VAL A 179 -13.77 3.44 7.50
N ILE A 180 -12.46 3.20 7.47
CA ILE A 180 -11.44 4.07 6.89
C ILE A 180 -10.98 3.44 5.58
N SER A 181 -11.29 4.09 4.46
CA SER A 181 -10.73 3.69 3.17
C SER A 181 -9.32 4.25 3.04
N ILE A 182 -8.33 3.36 2.96
CA ILE A 182 -6.93 3.70 2.76
C ILE A 182 -6.42 3.09 1.46
N HIS A 183 -5.47 3.77 0.83
CA HIS A 183 -4.76 3.23 -0.32
C HIS A 183 -3.35 2.84 0.10
N ILE A 184 -2.94 1.64 -0.27
CA ILE A 184 -1.55 1.18 -0.13
C ILE A 184 -1.04 0.90 -1.52
N LEU A 185 0.05 1.54 -1.89
CA LEU A 185 0.69 1.41 -3.20
C LEU A 185 2.08 0.83 -2.97
N MET A 186 2.35 -0.29 -3.61
CA MET A 186 3.70 -0.82 -3.70
C MET A 186 4.26 -0.48 -5.09
N LEU A 187 5.25 0.38 -5.11
CA LEU A 187 5.92 0.88 -6.29
C LEU A 187 7.18 0.05 -6.50
N LEU A 188 7.21 -0.71 -7.58
CA LEU A 188 8.29 -1.65 -7.87
C LEU A 188 9.01 -1.22 -9.15
N GLU A 189 10.33 -1.24 -9.09
CA GLU A 189 11.14 -1.13 -10.29
C GLU A 189 11.00 -2.39 -11.17
N GLN A 190 11.34 -2.26 -12.44
CA GLN A 190 11.14 -3.31 -13.45
C GLN A 190 11.77 -4.66 -13.06
N ASP A 191 12.97 -4.66 -12.48
CA ASP A 191 13.66 -5.89 -12.07
C ASP A 191 12.95 -6.56 -10.88
N SER A 192 12.51 -5.77 -9.90
CA SER A 192 11.73 -6.25 -8.75
C SER A 192 10.36 -6.78 -9.17
N LEU A 193 9.69 -6.10 -10.10
CA LEU A 193 8.43 -6.57 -10.67
C LEU A 193 8.60 -7.91 -11.40
N LYS A 194 9.69 -8.05 -12.17
CA LYS A 194 10.01 -9.30 -12.86
C LYS A 194 10.27 -10.43 -11.86
N LEU A 195 11.07 -10.19 -10.82
CA LEU A 195 11.30 -11.18 -9.77
C LEU A 195 9.99 -11.58 -9.09
N LEU A 196 9.16 -10.60 -8.73
CA LEU A 196 7.85 -10.83 -8.12
C LEU A 196 7.00 -11.76 -9.01
N SER A 197 6.87 -11.42 -10.29
CA SER A 197 6.16 -12.23 -11.30
C SER A 197 6.70 -13.66 -11.36
N ASP A 198 8.01 -13.82 -11.50
CA ASP A 198 8.65 -15.13 -11.65
C ASP A 198 8.42 -15.99 -10.40
N ARG A 199 8.54 -15.41 -9.20
CA ARG A 199 8.27 -16.11 -7.93
C ARG A 199 6.80 -16.51 -7.83
N ILE A 200 5.85 -15.67 -8.21
CA ILE A 200 4.41 -16.00 -8.21
C ILE A 200 4.14 -17.17 -9.15
N ARG A 201 4.74 -17.17 -10.35
CA ARG A 201 4.56 -18.24 -11.34
C ARG A 201 5.12 -19.57 -10.84
N LEU A 202 6.30 -19.55 -10.22
CA LEU A 202 6.87 -20.74 -9.58
C LEU A 202 5.96 -21.28 -8.46
N LYS A 203 5.35 -20.42 -7.64
CA LYS A 203 4.43 -20.84 -6.56
C LYS A 203 3.06 -21.28 -7.07
N THR A 204 2.63 -20.81 -8.24
CA THR A 204 1.31 -21.12 -8.83
C THR A 204 1.36 -22.24 -9.87
N GLY A 205 2.55 -22.65 -10.32
CA GLY A 205 2.74 -23.70 -11.33
C GLY A 205 2.41 -23.26 -12.75
N VAL A 206 2.34 -21.95 -13.01
CA VAL A 206 2.06 -21.42 -14.36
C VAL A 206 3.34 -21.46 -15.19
N GLN A 207 3.36 -22.26 -16.26
CA GLN A 207 4.48 -22.31 -17.21
C GLN A 207 4.49 -21.11 -18.17
N GLU A 208 5.69 -20.69 -18.57
CA GLU A 208 6.00 -19.59 -19.50
C GLU A 208 5.10 -19.59 -20.74
N ASN A 209 4.10 -18.71 -20.79
CA ASN A 209 3.50 -18.31 -22.07
C ASN A 209 2.91 -16.89 -22.09
N GLY A 210 3.11 -16.09 -21.04
CA GLY A 210 2.74 -14.68 -21.07
C GLY A 210 3.82 -13.86 -20.36
N ASN A 211 4.55 -13.02 -21.07
CA ASN A 211 5.22 -11.91 -20.38
C ASN A 211 4.14 -11.06 -19.69
N PHE A 212 4.47 -10.42 -18.57
CA PHE A 212 3.79 -9.20 -18.14
C PHE A 212 3.91 -8.22 -19.33
N ARG A 213 2.94 -8.28 -20.25
CA ARG A 213 2.94 -7.46 -21.46
C ARG A 213 2.25 -6.17 -21.08
N ALA A 214 3.01 -5.07 -21.07
CA ALA A 214 2.41 -3.76 -21.22
C ALA A 214 1.61 -3.78 -22.54
N ASP A 215 0.35 -3.39 -22.48
CA ASP A 215 -0.48 -3.25 -23.67
C ASP A 215 0.19 -2.24 -24.60
N LYS A 216 0.74 -2.71 -25.72
CA LYS A 216 1.17 -1.85 -26.83
C LYS A 216 0.06 -1.93 -27.84
N GLN A 217 -0.77 -0.89 -27.90
CA GLN A 217 -1.59 -0.65 -29.07
C GLN A 217 -0.94 0.45 -29.91
N ASP A 218 -0.83 0.13 -31.20
CA ASP A 218 -0.47 1.00 -32.31
C ASP A 218 -1.35 2.27 -32.37
#